data_AF-K1SBJ7-F1
#
_entry.id   AF-K1SBJ7-F1
#
_cell.length_a   1.000
_cell.length_b   1.000
_cell.length_c   1.000
_cell.angle_alpha   90.00
_cell.angle_beta   90.00
_cell.angle_gamma   90.00
#
_symmetry.space_group_name_H-M   'P 1'
#
loop_
_entity.id
_entity.type
_entity.pdbx_description
1 polymer ?
#
loop_
_entity_poly.entity_id
_entity_poly.type
_entity_poly.pdbx_seq_one_letter_code
_entity_poly.pdbx_strand_id
1 'polypeptide(L)'
;MVASAMESKRLGLCQKSIFVVPNHLTEQWASEFLRLYPSANILVTTKKDFETHNRKKFCARIATGDYDAVIIGHSQFERIP
;
A
#
# COMPACT_ATOMS: atom_id res chain seq x y z
N MET A 1 -1.09 1.08 14.21
CA MET A 1 -1.09 0.64 12.80
C MET A 1 -0.20 1.52 11.93
N VAL A 2 -0.66 2.66 11.37
CA VAL A 2 0.19 3.54 10.51
C VAL A 2 1.53 3.90 11.18
N ALA A 3 1.50 4.54 12.35
CA ALA A 3 2.70 4.92 13.08
C ALA A 3 3.59 3.71 13.46
N SER A 4 2.98 2.57 13.72
CA SER A 4 3.68 1.31 14.03
C SER A 4 4.49 0.79 12.84
N ALA A 5 3.97 0.92 11.62
CA ALA A 5 4.69 0.54 10.40
C ALA A 5 5.83 1.53 10.06
N MET A 6 5.58 2.83 10.21
CA MET A 6 6.61 3.86 10.02
C MET A 6 7.74 3.71 11.04
N GLU A 7 7.44 3.39 12.30
CA GLU A 7 8.44 3.09 13.32
C GLU A 7 9.21 1.80 13.00
N SER A 8 8.54 0.73 12.56
CA SER A 8 9.23 -0.48 12.07
C SER A 8 10.14 -0.22 10.86
N LYS A 9 9.81 0.73 9.97
CA LYS A 9 10.72 1.17 8.89
C LYS A 9 11.88 2.00 9.45
N ARG A 10 11.62 2.94 10.37
CA ARG A 10 12.65 3.76 11.04
C ARG A 10 13.66 2.92 11.84
N LEU A 11 13.21 1.81 12.43
CA LEU A 11 14.05 0.84 13.15
C LEU A 11 14.69 -0.23 12.24
N GLY A 12 14.45 -0.19 10.93
CA GLY A 12 14.98 -1.16 9.96
C GLY A 12 14.34 -2.56 9.99
N LEU A 13 13.34 -2.78 10.85
CA LEU A 13 12.64 -4.05 11.03
C LEU A 13 11.77 -4.45 9.83
N CYS A 14 11.35 -3.48 9.01
CA CYS A 14 10.73 -3.72 7.71
C CYS A 14 11.13 -2.63 6.70
N GLN A 15 11.17 -2.95 5.40
CA GLN A 15 11.52 -1.96 4.37
C GLN A 15 10.29 -1.32 3.69
N LYS A 16 9.17 -2.06 3.63
CA LYS A 16 7.96 -1.72 2.88
C LYS A 16 6.77 -2.46 3.50
N SER A 17 5.90 -1.76 4.21
CA SER A 17 4.73 -2.38 4.86
C SER A 17 3.55 -2.51 3.89
N ILE A 18 2.72 -3.54 4.04
CA ILE A 18 1.49 -3.73 3.25
C ILE A 18 0.27 -3.73 4.18
N PHE A 19 -0.69 -2.84 3.89
CA PHE A 19 -1.94 -2.69 4.60
C PHE A 19 -3.07 -3.26 3.75
N VAL A 20 -3.54 -4.46 4.12
CA VAL A 20 -4.72 -5.10 3.51
C VAL A 20 -5.96 -4.57 4.22
N VAL A 21 -6.82 -3.84 3.50
CA VAL A 21 -7.96 -3.09 4.07
C VAL A 21 -9.26 -3.29 3.27
N PRO A 22 -10.46 -3.07 3.86
CA PRO A 22 -11.71 -3.17 3.12
C PRO A 22 -11.72 -2.25 1.89
N ASN A 23 -12.20 -2.77 0.74
CA ASN A 23 -12.03 -2.14 -0.57
C ASN A 23 -12.55 -0.69 -0.69
N HIS A 24 -13.50 -0.28 0.14
CA HIS A 24 -14.08 1.07 0.13
C HIS A 24 -13.36 2.05 1.08
N LEU A 25 -12.35 1.58 1.83
CA LEU A 25 -11.58 2.37 2.80
C LEU A 25 -10.14 2.66 2.35
N THR A 26 -9.70 2.19 1.17
CA THR A 26 -8.31 2.38 0.69
C THR A 26 -7.92 3.86 0.59
N GLU A 27 -8.83 4.70 0.10
CA GLU A 27 -8.64 6.15 -0.01
C GLU A 27 -8.68 6.85 1.36
N GLN A 28 -9.56 6.42 2.27
CA GLN A 28 -9.59 6.91 3.65
C GLN A 28 -8.31 6.57 4.42
N TRP A 29 -7.81 5.34 4.26
CA TRP A 29 -6.53 4.91 4.83
C TRP A 29 -5.36 5.71 4.27
N ALA A 30 -5.35 6.01 2.97
CA ALA A 30 -4.32 6.85 2.36
C ALA A 30 -4.35 8.29 2.91
N SER A 31 -5.54 8.86 3.08
CA SER A 31 -5.73 10.19 3.68
C SER A 31 -5.21 10.25 5.12
N GLU A 32 -5.60 9.29 5.98
CA GLU A 32 -5.10 9.24 7.36
C GLU A 32 -3.60 8.90 7.46
N PHE A 33 -3.04 8.15 6.50
CA PHE A 33 -1.60 7.91 6.41
C PHE A 33 -0.84 9.21 6.16
N LEU A 34 -1.23 9.96 5.11
CA LEU A 34 -0.60 11.23 4.75
C LEU A 34 -0.90 12.35 5.76
N ARG A 35 -2.01 12.28 6.49
CA ARG A 35 -2.31 13.18 7.60
C ARG A 35 -1.34 13.02 8.77
N LEU A 36 -0.91 11.80 9.05
CA LEU A 36 0.09 11.49 10.10
C LEU A 36 1.53 11.65 9.60
N TYR A 37 1.79 11.34 8.32
CA TYR A 37 3.11 11.40 7.70
C TYR A 37 3.02 12.05 6.30
N PRO A 38 2.96 13.40 6.21
CA PRO A 38 2.75 14.12 4.94
C PRO A 38 3.80 13.90 3.86
N SER A 39 5.00 13.44 4.25
CA SER A 39 6.13 13.16 3.34
C SER A 39 6.25 11.68 2.95
N ALA A 40 5.36 10.80 3.40
CA ALA A 40 5.45 9.36 3.13
C ALA A 40 5.08 9.02 1.68
N ASN A 41 5.93 8.24 1.02
CA ASN A 41 5.68 7.76 -0.34
C ASN A 41 4.85 6.47 -0.30
N ILE A 42 3.53 6.59 -0.47
CA ILE A 42 2.59 5.45 -0.38
C ILE A 42 2.04 5.01 -1.74
N LEU A 43 1.91 3.70 -1.93
CA LEU A 43 1.28 3.08 -3.10
C LEU A 43 -0.14 2.61 -2.75
N VAL A 44 -1.18 3.18 -3.36
CA VAL A 44 -2.58 2.86 -3.08
C VAL A 44 -3.21 2.15 -4.29
N THR A 45 -3.95 1.05 -4.07
CA THR A 45 -4.74 0.42 -5.16
C THR A 45 -5.91 1.30 -5.59
N THR A 46 -6.02 1.54 -6.90
CA THR A 46 -7.23 2.10 -7.53
C THR A 46 -8.06 1.00 -8.19
N LYS A 47 -9.30 1.32 -8.60
CA LYS A 47 -10.15 0.40 -9.39
C LYS A 47 -9.55 -0.03 -10.74
N LYS A 48 -8.51 0.65 -11.25
CA LYS A 48 -7.84 0.30 -12.52
C LYS A 48 -6.72 -0.73 -12.35
N ASP A 49 -6.04 -0.74 -11.20
CA ASP A 49 -4.99 -1.71 -10.88
C ASP A 49 -5.55 -3.15 -10.75
N PHE A 50 -6.85 -3.27 -10.48
CA PHE A 50 -7.64 -4.51 -10.47
C PHE A 50 -7.74 -5.23 -11.83
N GLU A 51 -7.68 -4.48 -12.93
CA GLU A 51 -7.92 -4.99 -14.28
C GLU A 51 -6.90 -6.07 -14.65
N THR A 52 -7.32 -7.14 -15.33
CA THR A 52 -6.50 -8.35 -15.50
C THR A 52 -5.16 -8.10 -16.18
N HIS A 53 -5.07 -7.12 -17.08
CA HIS A 53 -3.81 -6.71 -17.71
C HIS A 53 -2.92 -5.83 -16.80
N ASN A 54 -3.51 -5.09 -15.85
CA ASN A 54 -2.79 -4.21 -14.94
C ASN A 54 -2.22 -4.92 -13.70
N ARG A 55 -2.80 -6.05 -13.26
CA ARG A 55 -2.35 -6.78 -12.05
C ARG A 55 -0.85 -7.07 -12.03
N LYS A 56 -0.26 -7.54 -13.15
CA LYS A 56 1.19 -7.76 -13.25
C LYS A 56 2.00 -6.45 -13.11
N LYS A 57 1.52 -5.35 -13.71
CA LYS A 57 2.13 -4.02 -13.60
C LYS A 57 2.06 -3.45 -12.18
N PHE A 58 0.95 -3.69 -11.47
CA PHE A 58 0.80 -3.28 -10.07
C PHE A 58 1.73 -4.08 -9.14
N CYS A 59 1.81 -5.41 -9.31
CA CYS A 59 2.75 -6.23 -8.55
C CYS A 59 4.22 -5.87 -8.83
N ALA A 60 4.56 -5.55 -10.09
CA ALA A 60 5.88 -5.03 -10.44
C ALA A 60 6.19 -3.70 -9.72
N ARG A 61 5.22 -2.76 -9.62
CA ARG A 61 5.39 -1.53 -8.81
C ARG A 61 5.63 -1.83 -7.34
N ILE A 62 4.87 -2.77 -6.74
CA ILE A 62 5.10 -3.20 -5.35
C ILE A 62 6.53 -3.74 -5.17
N ALA A 63 7.01 -4.55 -6.10
CA ALA A 63 8.35 -5.12 -6.04
C ALA A 63 9.44 -4.04 -6.16
N THR A 64 9.45 -3.26 -7.24
CA THR A 64 10.61 -2.43 -7.63
C THR A 64 10.58 -0.98 -7.13
N GLY A 65 9.41 -0.40 -6.84
CA GLY A 65 9.34 0.97 -6.33
C GLY A 65 9.74 1.06 -4.86
N ASP A 66 10.52 2.06 -4.47
CA ASP A 66 10.68 2.40 -3.05
C ASP A 66 9.40 3.10 -2.56
N TYR A 67 8.79 2.52 -1.53
CA TYR A 67 7.55 2.97 -0.92
C TYR A 67 7.64 2.72 0.59
N ASP A 68 7.08 3.61 1.39
CA ASP A 68 6.97 3.43 2.85
C ASP A 68 5.87 2.42 3.20
N ALA A 69 4.75 2.51 2.47
CA ALA A 69 3.65 1.58 2.59
C ALA A 69 2.92 1.34 1.26
N VAL A 70 2.33 0.16 1.15
CA VAL A 70 1.33 -0.20 0.13
C VAL A 70 -0.03 -0.36 0.82
N ILE A 71 -1.09 0.24 0.29
CA ILE A 71 -2.47 0.11 0.76
C ILE A 71 -3.28 -0.61 -0.32
N ILE A 72 -3.80 -1.79 0.02
CA ILE A 72 -4.40 -2.74 -0.91
C ILE A 72 -5.78 -3.21 -0.42
N GLY A 73 -6.77 -3.20 -1.31
CA GLY A 73 -8.10 -3.76 -1.03
C GLY A 73 -8.04 -5.28 -0.84
N HIS A 74 -8.80 -5.84 0.11
CA HIS A 74 -8.89 -7.30 0.40
C HIS A 74 -8.92 -8.16 -0.87
N SER A 75 -9.87 -7.91 -1.77
CA SER A 75 -10.03 -8.75 -2.97
C SER A 75 -9.12 -8.40 -4.15
N GLN A 76 -8.13 -7.51 -3.93
CA GLN A 76 -6.93 -7.37 -4.76
C GLN A 76 -5.74 -8.13 -4.15
N PHE A 77 -5.65 -8.25 -2.82
CA PHE A 77 -4.67 -9.11 -2.16
C PHE A 77 -4.90 -10.59 -2.54
N GLU A 78 -6.17 -11.02 -2.60
CA GLU A 78 -6.61 -12.30 -3.19
C GLU A 78 -6.22 -12.52 -4.67
N ARG A 79 -5.71 -11.48 -5.36
CA ARG A 79 -5.43 -11.48 -6.81
C ARG A 79 -3.97 -11.17 -7.15
N ILE A 80 -3.10 -11.18 -6.14
CA ILE A 80 -1.64 -11.26 -6.34
C ILE A 80 -1.34 -12.64 -6.97
N PRO A 81 -0.52 -12.70 -8.05
CA PRO A 81 -0.23 -13.93 -8.78
C PRO A 81 0.84 -14.80 -8.11
#